data_AF-A0A3C0IXM6-F1
#
_entry.id   AF-A0A3C0IXM6-F1
#
_cell.length_a   1.000
_cell.length_b   1.000
_cell.length_c   1.000
_cell.angle_alpha   90.00
_cell.angle_beta   90.00
_cell.angle_gamma   90.00
#
_symmetry.space_group_name_H-M   'P 1'
#
loop_
_entity.id
_entity.type
_entity.pdbx_description
1 polymer ?
#
loop_
_entity_poly.entity_id
_entity_poly.type
_entity_poly.pdbx_seq_one_letter_code
_entity_poly.pdbx_strand_id
1 'polypeptide(L)'
;EKPYDSPDDMRRFMFFAKAAYELARRLEVDIVHANDWHTGLLPVYCKVYGCPGDPGTVITLHNLAFQGTGDWNDFIYSSLPWEHFNPAGAEF
;
A
#
# COMPACT_ATOMS: atom_id res chain seq x y z
N GLU A 1 21.53 13.06 -1.83
CA GLU A 1 20.77 11.82 -2.02
C GLU A 1 19.43 12.16 -2.65
N LYS A 2 18.94 11.33 -3.58
CA LYS A 2 17.55 11.40 -4.01
C LYS A 2 16.69 10.71 -2.93
N PRO A 3 15.57 11.29 -2.49
CA PRO A 3 14.62 10.58 -1.64
C PRO A 3 14.12 9.32 -2.35
N TYR A 4 14.03 8.21 -1.63
CA TYR A 4 13.43 6.95 -2.10
C TYR A 4 14.12 6.29 -3.32
N ASP A 5 15.46 6.29 -3.31
CA ASP A 5 16.31 5.76 -4.39
C ASP A 5 16.99 4.43 -3.99
N SER A 6 16.54 3.80 -2.90
CA SER A 6 17.08 2.51 -2.48
C SER A 6 16.47 1.40 -3.36
N PRO A 7 17.27 0.40 -3.82
CA PRO A 7 16.78 -0.71 -4.63
C PRO A 7 15.66 -1.54 -3.99
N ASP A 8 15.43 -1.40 -2.69
CA ASP A 8 14.44 -2.16 -1.92
C ASP A 8 13.30 -1.30 -1.37
N ASP A 9 13.20 -0.01 -1.70
CA ASP A 9 12.20 0.88 -1.14
C ASP A 9 10.77 0.38 -1.41
N MET A 10 10.46 -0.05 -2.63
CA MET A 10 9.15 -0.64 -2.96
C MET A 10 8.81 -1.79 -2.01
N ARG A 11 9.75 -2.73 -1.82
CA ARG A 11 9.54 -3.92 -0.99
C ARG A 11 9.39 -3.57 0.48
N ARG A 12 10.17 -2.61 0.97
CA ARG A 12 10.10 -2.13 2.35
C ARG A 12 8.74 -1.51 2.66
N PHE A 13 8.22 -0.68 1.76
CA PHE A 13 6.94 0.00 1.96
C PHE A 13 5.73 -0.92 1.73
N MET A 14 5.81 -1.87 0.78
CA MET A 14 4.83 -2.96 0.65
C MET A 14 4.74 -3.80 1.93
N PHE A 15 5.90 -4.20 2.46
CA PHE A 15 5.97 -4.94 3.73
C PHE A 15 5.36 -4.14 4.89
N PHE A 16 5.71 -2.84 4.99
CA PHE A 16 5.15 -1.96 6.01
C PHE A 16 3.62 -1.86 5.92
N ALA A 17 3.07 -1.62 4.73
CA ALA A 17 1.63 -1.53 4.51
C ALA A 17 0.92 -2.84 4.86
N LYS A 18 1.53 -3.99 4.56
CA LYS A 18 1.00 -5.31 4.93
C LYS A 18 1.00 -5.53 6.44
N ALA A 19 2.08 -5.15 7.12
CA ALA A 19 2.15 -5.22 8.57
C ALA A 19 1.10 -4.31 9.23
N ALA A 20 0.89 -3.10 8.71
CA ALA A 20 -0.14 -2.19 9.18
C ALA A 20 -1.56 -2.75 8.97
N TYR A 21 -1.82 -3.41 7.83
CA TYR A 21 -3.08 -4.11 7.58
C TYR A 21 -3.32 -5.24 8.58
N GLU A 22 -2.30 -6.07 8.83
CA GLU A 22 -2.39 -7.16 9.83
C GLU A 22 -2.65 -6.62 11.25
N LEU A 23 -2.11 -5.46 11.58
CA LEU A 23 -2.39 -4.78 12.85
C LEU A 23 -3.83 -4.24 12.89
N ALA A 24 -4.27 -3.55 11.84
CA ALA A 24 -5.63 -3.00 11.73
C ALA A 24 -6.70 -4.07 11.94
N ARG A 25 -6.50 -5.28 11.38
CA ARG A 25 -7.40 -6.41 11.58
C ARG A 25 -7.50 -6.90 13.03
N ARG A 26 -6.40 -6.81 13.78
CA ARG A 26 -6.33 -7.27 15.18
C ARG A 26 -6.88 -6.24 16.15
N LEU A 27 -6.80 -4.96 15.78
CA LEU A 27 -7.27 -3.86 16.60
C LEU A 27 -8.72 -3.47 16.31
N GLU A 28 -9.31 -3.96 15.21
CA GLU A 28 -10.67 -3.62 14.78
C GLU A 28 -10.89 -2.10 14.72
N VAL A 29 -9.98 -1.42 14.01
CA VAL A 29 -10.00 0.05 13.91
C VAL A 29 -11.23 0.54 13.16
N ASP A 30 -11.68 1.76 13.47
CA ASP A 30 -12.76 2.42 12.72
C ASP A 30 -12.27 3.05 11.42
N ILE A 31 -11.01 3.49 11.38
CA ILE A 31 -10.41 4.21 10.24
C ILE A 31 -8.97 3.75 10.04
N VAL A 32 -8.60 3.52 8.78
CA VAL A 32 -7.21 3.44 8.34
C VAL A 32 -6.81 4.71 7.60
N HIS A 33 -5.73 5.35 8.03
CA HIS A 33 -5.23 6.60 7.45
C HIS A 33 -3.85 6.39 6.82
N ALA A 34 -3.83 6.32 5.50
CA ALA A 34 -2.62 6.22 4.69
C ALA A 34 -2.02 7.61 4.43
N ASN A 35 -0.71 7.70 4.51
CA ASN A 35 0.10 8.89 4.27
C ASN A 35 1.07 8.60 3.11
N ASP A 36 0.83 9.23 1.96
CA ASP A 36 1.54 9.04 0.68
C ASP A 36 1.63 7.58 0.18
N TRP A 37 2.33 7.43 -0.95
CA TRP A 37 2.53 6.16 -1.65
C TRP A 37 3.11 5.06 -0.77
N HIS A 38 3.98 5.40 0.20
CA HIS A 38 4.60 4.46 1.14
C HIS A 38 3.59 3.57 1.89
N THR A 39 2.37 4.05 2.05
CA THR A 39 1.30 3.35 2.77
C THR A 39 0.05 3.16 1.93
N GLY A 40 0.10 3.51 0.63
CA GLY A 40 -1.05 3.50 -0.28
C GLY A 40 -1.68 2.13 -0.46
N LEU A 41 -0.94 1.04 -0.21
CA LEU A 41 -1.47 -0.33 -0.26
C LEU A 41 -2.29 -0.73 0.97
N LEU A 42 -2.21 -0.02 2.10
CA LEU A 42 -3.00 -0.31 3.29
C LEU A 42 -4.52 -0.37 3.00
N PRO A 43 -5.14 0.68 2.43
CA PRO A 43 -6.56 0.63 2.09
C PRO A 43 -6.87 -0.39 0.99
N VAL A 44 -5.91 -0.69 0.10
CA VAL A 44 -6.07 -1.73 -0.93
C VAL A 44 -6.20 -3.11 -0.28
N TYR A 45 -5.37 -3.42 0.72
CA TYR A 45 -5.47 -4.68 1.45
C TYR A 45 -6.79 -4.82 2.21
N CYS A 46 -7.26 -3.76 2.87
CA CYS A 46 -8.59 -3.75 3.49
C CYS A 46 -9.69 -4.09 2.48
N LYS A 47 -9.63 -3.51 1.27
CA LYS A 47 -10.62 -3.73 0.21
C LYS A 47 -10.55 -5.13 -0.42
N VAL A 48 -9.34 -5.62 -0.71
CA VAL A 48 -9.13 -6.88 -1.44
C VAL A 48 -9.33 -8.10 -0.54
N TYR A 49 -8.84 -8.05 0.71
CA TYR A 49 -8.87 -9.19 1.63
C TYR A 49 -9.89 -9.06 2.75
N GLY A 50 -10.52 -7.90 2.89
CA GLY A 50 -11.40 -7.58 4.01
C GLY A 50 -10.63 -7.18 5.27
N CYS A 51 -11.24 -6.34 6.08
CA CYS A 51 -10.78 -6.00 7.43
C CYS A 51 -11.98 -6.01 8.38
N PRO A 52 -11.89 -6.66 9.57
CA PRO A 52 -12.93 -6.59 10.59
C PRO A 52 -13.36 -5.14 10.86
N GLY A 53 -14.67 -4.93 11.00
CA GLY A 53 -15.25 -3.60 11.21
C GLY A 53 -15.45 -2.76 9.94
N ASP A 54 -14.94 -3.20 8.78
CA ASP A 54 -14.96 -2.46 7.51
C ASP A 54 -14.55 -0.99 7.68
N PRO A 55 -13.30 -0.73 8.12
CA PRO A 55 -12.85 0.61 8.47
C PRO A 55 -12.97 1.58 7.30
N GLY A 56 -13.35 2.82 7.61
CA GLY A 56 -13.23 3.92 6.68
C GLY A 56 -11.77 4.12 6.25
N THR A 57 -11.54 4.52 5.01
CA THR A 57 -10.19 4.73 4.47
C THR A 57 -9.95 6.20 4.17
N VAL A 58 -8.82 6.74 4.62
CA VAL A 58 -8.36 8.10 4.29
C VAL A 58 -6.95 8.02 3.71
N ILE A 59 -6.68 8.79 2.66
CA ILE A 59 -5.33 9.01 2.16
C ILE A 59 -4.97 10.49 2.21
N THR A 60 -3.81 10.82 2.77
CA THR A 60 -3.22 12.16 2.72
C THR A 60 -2.02 12.13 1.79
N LEU A 61 -2.05 13.00 0.78
CA LEU A 61 -0.93 13.23 -0.12
C LEU A 61 -0.16 14.45 0.39
N HIS A 62 1.07 14.25 0.89
CA HIS A 62 1.94 15.34 1.33
C HIS A 62 2.78 15.87 0.17
N ASN A 63 3.11 15.01 -0.81
CA ASN A 63 3.89 15.43 -1.96
C ASN A 63 3.59 14.61 -3.21
N LEU A 64 2.91 15.25 -4.17
CA LEU A 64 2.53 14.63 -5.44
C LEU A 64 3.72 14.29 -6.36
N ALA A 65 4.92 14.83 -6.09
CA ALA A 65 6.12 14.51 -6.85
C ALA A 65 6.61 13.06 -6.65
N PHE A 66 6.18 12.39 -5.57
CA PHE A 66 6.58 11.01 -5.26
C PHE A 66 5.35 10.08 -5.29
N GLN A 67 5.32 9.15 -6.25
CA GLN A 67 4.12 8.33 -6.51
C GLN A 67 4.34 6.83 -6.23
N GLY A 68 5.57 6.41 -5.96
CA GLY A 68 5.86 5.01 -5.69
C GLY A 68 5.86 4.13 -6.94
N THR A 69 6.40 4.64 -8.04
CA THR A 69 6.59 3.90 -9.30
C THR A 69 7.74 2.90 -9.16
N GLY A 70 7.50 1.63 -9.49
CA GLY A 70 8.46 0.55 -9.32
C GLY A 70 8.67 -0.31 -10.58
N ASP A 71 9.58 -1.28 -10.50
CA ASP A 71 9.69 -2.30 -11.54
C ASP A 71 8.53 -3.30 -11.41
N TRP A 72 8.03 -3.84 -12.52
CA TRP A 72 6.98 -4.87 -12.50
C TRP A 72 7.34 -6.08 -11.64
N ASN A 73 8.63 -6.41 -11.51
CA ASN A 73 9.13 -7.47 -10.64
C ASN A 73 8.82 -7.21 -9.17
N ASP A 74 8.65 -5.96 -8.74
CA ASP A 74 8.33 -5.67 -7.35
C ASP A 74 6.87 -5.98 -7.00
N PHE A 75 5.97 -6.04 -8.00
CA PHE A 75 4.57 -6.40 -7.79
C PHE A 75 4.42 -7.77 -7.11
N ILE A 76 5.34 -8.72 -7.35
CA ILE A 76 5.31 -10.05 -6.72
C ILE A 76 5.37 -9.98 -5.18
N TYR A 77 5.94 -8.91 -4.62
CA TYR A 77 6.04 -8.71 -3.18
C TYR A 77 4.80 -8.04 -2.58
N SER A 78 3.93 -7.45 -3.40
CA SER A 78 2.69 -6.80 -2.95
C SER A 78 1.70 -7.78 -2.32
N SER A 79 1.87 -9.09 -2.54
CA SER A 79 0.91 -10.15 -2.20
C SER A 79 -0.44 -10.07 -2.91
N LEU A 80 -0.69 -9.04 -3.74
CA LEU A 80 -1.94 -8.88 -4.47
C LEU A 80 -2.10 -9.95 -5.56
N PRO A 81 -3.34 -10.43 -5.81
CA PRO A 81 -3.62 -11.25 -6.99
C PRO A 81 -3.19 -10.56 -8.28
N TRP A 82 -2.69 -11.32 -9.24
CA TRP A 82 -2.13 -10.79 -10.50
C TRP A 82 -3.14 -9.98 -11.32
N GLU A 83 -4.44 -10.23 -11.16
CA GLU A 83 -5.51 -9.43 -11.77
C GLU A 83 -5.50 -7.95 -11.36
N HIS A 84 -4.86 -7.59 -10.24
CA HIS A 84 -4.68 -6.20 -9.81
C HIS A 84 -3.45 -5.51 -10.42
N PHE A 85 -2.61 -6.23 -11.17
CA PHE A 85 -1.54 -5.63 -11.97
C PHE A 85 -2.09 -5.24 -13.34
N ASN A 86 -2.77 -4.10 -13.38
CA ASN A 86 -3.32 -3.50 -14.58
C ASN A 86 -3.36 -1.97 -14.42
N PRO A 87 -3.60 -1.16 -15.48
CA PRO A 87 -3.52 0.30 -15.40
C PRO A 87 -4.61 0.95 -14.53
N ALA A 88 -5.70 0.22 -14.21
CA ALA A 88 -6.70 0.67 -13.25
C ALA A 88 -6.41 0.19 -11.82
N GLY A 89 -5.35 -0.61 -11.63
CA GLY A 89 -4.87 -1.17 -10.38
C GLY A 89 -3.49 -0.65 -10.01
N ALA A 90 -2.57 -1.57 -9.69
CA ALA A 90 -1.24 -1.26 -9.15
C ALA A 90 -0.11 -1.39 -10.20
N GLU A 91 -0.38 -1.11 -11.47
CA GLU A 91 0.62 -1.11 -12.55
C GLU A 91 1.13 0.32 -12.81
N PHE A 92 2.13 0.78 -12.05
CA PHE A 92 2.82 2.06 -12.24
C PHE A 92 4.25 2.07 -11.67
#